data_AF-U6CX17-F1
#
_entry.id   AF-U6CX17-F1
#
_cell.length_a   1.000
_cell.length_b   1.000
_cell.length_c   1.000
_cell.angle_alpha   90.00
_cell.angle_beta   90.00
_cell.angle_gamma   90.00
#
_symmetry.space_group_name_H-M   'P 1'
#
loop_
_entity.id
_entity.type
_entity.pdbx_description
1 polymer ?
#
loop_
_entity_poly.entity_id
_entity_poly.type
_entity_poly.pdbx_seq_one_letter_code
_entity_poly.pdbx_strand_id
1 'polypeptide(L)'
;RKEIGRHVRPSVRKSCRRNWNVSFRRCHVSPVFLNEQGDRVYTLKKLDPMGQQTCSAHPARFSPDDKYSRHRITVKKRFKVLMTQQPRPVL
;
A
#
# COMPACT_ATOMS: atom_id res chain seq x y z
N ARG A 1 -51.62 34.06 5.50
CA ARG A 1 -50.46 34.94 5.20
C ARG A 1 -49.40 34.65 6.27
N LYS A 2 -48.53 33.65 6.09
CA LYS A 2 -47.17 33.76 5.50
C LYS A 2 -46.45 35.04 5.92
N GLU A 3 -45.56 34.95 6.91
CA GLU A 3 -44.22 35.60 7.00
C GLU A 3 -43.37 34.79 8.02
N ILE A 4 -42.93 33.58 7.67
CA ILE A 4 -41.51 33.23 7.40
C ILE A 4 -40.52 33.91 8.38
N GLY A 5 -40.30 33.26 9.52
CA GLY A 5 -39.22 33.59 10.45
C GLY A 5 -37.85 33.43 9.79
N ARG A 6 -37.02 34.46 9.93
CA ARG A 6 -35.67 34.56 9.37
C ARG A 6 -34.77 33.50 10.01
N HIS A 7 -34.43 32.46 9.25
CA HIS A 7 -33.32 31.57 9.58
C HIS A 7 -32.00 32.34 9.50
N VAL A 8 -31.44 32.69 10.66
CA VAL A 8 -30.06 33.16 10.76
C VAL A 8 -29.14 31.95 10.59
N ARG A 9 -28.51 31.83 9.42
CA ARG A 9 -27.46 30.82 9.17
C ARG A 9 -26.22 31.19 9.98
N PRO A 10 -25.69 30.33 10.87
CA PRO A 10 -24.40 30.60 11.48
C PRO A 10 -23.30 30.53 10.42
N SER A 11 -22.45 31.55 10.45
CA SER A 11 -21.38 31.81 9.50
C SER A 11 -20.39 30.64 9.42
N VAL A 12 -20.04 30.30 8.19
CA VAL A 12 -18.96 29.43 7.74
C VAL A 12 -17.72 29.56 8.65
N ARG A 13 -17.49 28.56 9.53
CA ARG A 13 -16.22 28.45 10.26
C ARG A 13 -15.18 27.95 9.26
N LYS A 14 -14.23 28.85 8.99
CA LYS A 14 -13.17 28.72 8.00
C LYS A 14 -12.52 27.34 8.03
N SER A 15 -12.63 26.65 6.90
CA SER A 15 -11.80 25.53 6.48
C SER A 15 -10.32 25.89 6.65
N CYS A 16 -9.71 25.52 7.77
CA CYS A 16 -8.27 25.43 7.88
C CYS A 16 -7.85 24.11 7.20
N ARG A 17 -7.90 24.09 5.86
CA ARG A 17 -7.22 23.06 5.07
C ARG A 17 -5.73 23.19 5.40
N ARG A 18 -5.25 22.35 6.32
CA ARG A 18 -3.81 22.12 6.46
C ARG A 18 -3.37 21.54 5.13
N ASN A 19 -2.74 22.38 4.33
CA ASN A 19 -2.15 22.02 3.06
C ASN A 19 -0.96 21.11 3.36
N TRP A 20 -1.21 19.81 3.49
CA TRP A 20 -0.18 18.78 3.54
C TRP A 20 0.40 18.57 2.12
N ASN A 21 0.94 19.63 1.53
CA ASN A 21 1.90 19.51 0.43
C ASN A 21 3.27 19.17 1.06
N VAL A 22 3.31 18.06 1.79
CA VAL A 22 4.59 17.35 1.94
C VAL A 22 4.70 16.60 0.63
N SER A 23 5.42 17.19 -0.33
CA SER A 23 5.90 16.49 -1.51
C SER A 23 6.66 15.27 -1.01
N PHE A 24 5.94 14.15 -0.89
CA PHE A 24 6.50 12.85 -0.59
C PHE A 24 7.40 12.57 -1.79
N ARG A 25 8.68 12.93 -1.66
CA ARG A 25 9.71 12.55 -2.63
C ARG A 25 9.53 11.05 -2.80
N ARG A 26 8.96 10.65 -3.92
CA ARG A 26 8.75 9.26 -4.26
C ARG A 26 10.16 8.70 -4.34
N CYS A 27 10.61 8.02 -3.29
CA CYS A 27 11.91 7.37 -3.30
C CYS A 27 11.97 6.54 -4.58
N HIS A 28 12.99 6.77 -5.41
CA HIS A 28 13.24 5.98 -6.61
C HIS A 28 13.67 4.58 -6.15
N VAL A 29 12.69 3.77 -5.82
CA VAL A 29 12.84 2.36 -5.49
C VAL A 29 13.16 1.66 -6.81
N SER A 30 14.34 1.05 -6.92
CA SER A 30 14.74 0.35 -8.14
C SER A 30 13.76 -0.79 -8.46
N PRO A 31 13.14 -0.81 -9.64
CA PRO A 31 12.33 -1.92 -10.06
C PRO A 31 13.13 -3.23 -10.25
N VAL A 32 12.50 -4.35 -9.94
CA VAL A 32 13.04 -5.71 -10.12
C VAL A 32 12.03 -6.56 -10.87
N PHE A 33 12.53 -7.42 -11.76
CA PHE A 33 11.76 -8.48 -12.40
C PHE A 33 12.47 -9.83 -12.26
N LEU A 34 11.73 -10.90 -12.51
CA LEU A 34 12.23 -12.27 -12.43
C LEU A 34 12.54 -12.79 -13.84
N ASN A 35 13.76 -13.22 -14.07
CA ASN A 35 14.13 -13.92 -15.30
C ASN A 35 13.51 -15.32 -15.34
N GLU A 36 13.52 -15.95 -16.51
CA GLU A 36 13.13 -17.36 -16.70
C GLU A 36 13.94 -18.32 -15.81
N GLN A 37 15.17 -17.94 -15.45
CA GLN A 37 16.05 -18.68 -14.54
C GLN A 37 15.74 -18.46 -13.05
N GLY A 38 14.78 -17.59 -12.71
CA GLY A 38 14.44 -17.26 -11.33
C GLY A 38 15.33 -16.18 -10.68
N ASP A 39 16.24 -15.59 -11.45
CA ASP A 39 17.12 -14.52 -10.96
C ASP A 39 16.42 -13.15 -10.95
N ARG A 40 16.78 -12.33 -9.96
CA ARG A 40 16.29 -10.95 -9.82
C ARG A 40 17.16 -9.99 -10.63
N VAL A 41 16.59 -9.40 -11.69
CA VAL A 41 17.28 -8.38 -12.49
C VAL A 41 16.78 -6.99 -12.12
N TYR A 42 17.72 -6.12 -11.75
CA TYR A 42 17.43 -4.73 -11.42
C TYR A 42 17.39 -3.88 -12.68
N THR A 43 16.33 -3.08 -12.81
CA THR A 43 16.22 -2.09 -13.88
C THR A 43 15.74 -0.77 -13.32
N LEU A 44 15.83 0.28 -14.12
CA LEU A 44 15.18 1.57 -13.84
C LEU A 44 13.91 1.76 -14.66
N LYS A 45 13.59 0.78 -15.53
CA LYS A 45 12.44 0.83 -16.42
C LYS A 45 11.20 0.32 -15.69
N LYS A 46 10.05 0.91 -16.00
CA LYS A 46 8.75 0.49 -15.41
C LYS A 46 8.19 -0.78 -16.04
N LEU A 47 8.68 -1.13 -17.23
CA LEU A 47 8.24 -2.27 -18.00
C LEU A 47 9.45 -3.13 -18.35
N ASP A 48 9.22 -4.43 -18.27
CA ASP A 48 10.15 -5.48 -18.69
C ASP A 48 10.21 -5.58 -20.21
N PRO A 49 11.25 -6.22 -20.78
CA PRO A 49 11.30 -6.51 -22.21
C PRO A 49 10.11 -7.36 -22.69
N MET A 50 9.50 -8.17 -21.80
CA MET A 50 8.27 -8.93 -22.06
C MET A 50 6.98 -8.15 -21.79
N GLY A 51 7.07 -6.85 -21.46
CA GLY A 51 5.91 -5.99 -21.20
C GLY A 51 5.23 -6.19 -19.84
N GLN A 52 5.80 -7.01 -18.94
CA GLN A 52 5.32 -7.12 -17.56
C GLN A 52 5.72 -5.89 -16.74
N GLN A 53 4.92 -5.57 -15.72
CA GLN A 53 5.20 -4.46 -14.82
C GLN A 53 6.25 -4.85 -13.79
N THR A 54 7.26 -4.01 -13.64
CA THR A 54 8.32 -4.26 -12.67
C THR A 54 7.85 -4.03 -11.23
N CYS A 55 8.28 -4.92 -10.32
CA CYS A 55 7.97 -4.83 -8.90
C CYS A 55 9.01 -3.99 -8.16
N SER A 56 8.69 -3.47 -6.97
CA SER A 56 9.68 -2.81 -6.12
C SER A 56 10.71 -3.81 -5.59
N ALA A 57 12.00 -3.51 -5.72
CA ALA A 57 13.07 -4.31 -5.11
C ALA A 57 13.05 -4.29 -3.58
N HIS A 58 12.54 -3.20 -3.00
CA HIS A 58 12.58 -3.01 -1.55
C HIS A 58 11.38 -3.69 -0.88
N PRO A 59 11.61 -4.39 0.26
CA PRO A 59 10.52 -4.99 1.01
C PRO A 59 9.59 -3.92 1.61
N ALA A 60 8.34 -4.30 1.88
CA ALA A 60 7.39 -3.43 2.55
C ALA A 60 7.92 -3.02 3.95
N ARG A 61 7.78 -1.73 4.28
CA ARG A 61 8.28 -1.19 5.57
C ARG A 61 7.57 -1.88 6.74
N PHE A 62 8.35 -2.48 7.64
CA PHE A 62 7.82 -3.00 8.89
C PHE A 62 7.39 -1.85 9.81
N SER A 63 6.20 -1.95 10.39
CA SER A 63 5.70 -1.02 11.41
C SER A 63 5.16 -1.85 12.58
N PRO A 64 5.62 -1.61 13.82
CA PRO A 64 5.13 -2.34 14.99
C PRO A 64 3.62 -2.14 15.23
N ASP A 65 3.10 -0.93 15.00
CA ASP A 65 1.67 -0.59 15.10
C ASP A 65 0.90 -0.89 13.80
N ASP A 66 1.12 -2.07 13.20
CA ASP A 66 0.39 -2.45 11.99
C ASP A 66 -1.03 -2.93 12.31
N LYS A 67 -2.01 -2.02 12.18
CA LYS A 67 -3.45 -2.27 12.36
C LYS A 67 -3.99 -3.43 11.50
N TYR A 68 -3.38 -3.70 10.34
CA TYR A 68 -3.84 -4.74 9.40
C TYR A 68 -3.11 -6.08 9.54
N SER A 69 -2.27 -6.23 10.57
CA SER A 69 -1.56 -7.49 10.89
C SER A 69 -2.50 -8.69 11.01
N ARG A 70 -3.63 -8.54 11.70
CA ARG A 70 -4.66 -9.60 11.85
C ARG A 70 -5.22 -10.04 10.49
N HIS A 71 -5.55 -9.09 9.63
CA HIS A 71 -6.10 -9.35 8.29
C HIS A 71 -5.10 -10.13 7.42
N ARG A 72 -3.82 -9.73 7.45
CA ARG A 72 -2.75 -10.42 6.73
C ARG A 72 -2.64 -11.90 7.14
N ILE A 73 -2.73 -12.19 8.43
CA ILE A 73 -2.67 -13.57 8.94
C ILE A 73 -3.91 -14.37 8.52
N THR A 74 -5.10 -13.79 8.62
CA THR A 74 -6.35 -14.45 8.20
C THR A 74 -6.34 -14.84 6.73
N VAL A 75 -5.86 -13.95 5.85
CA VAL A 75 -5.69 -14.25 4.42
C VAL A 75 -4.72 -15.41 4.20
N LYS A 76 -3.53 -15.37 4.84
CA LYS A 76 -2.56 -16.48 4.76
C LYS A 76 -3.12 -17.82 5.23
N LYS A 77 -3.94 -17.81 6.29
CA LYS A 77 -4.61 -19.02 6.82
C LYS A 77 -5.65 -19.60 5.84
N ARG A 78 -6.41 -18.75 5.14
CA ARG A 78 -7.42 -19.20 4.14
C ARG A 78 -6.78 -19.94 2.97
N PHE A 79 -5.64 -19.44 2.49
CA PHE A 79 -4.91 -20.04 1.37
C PHE A 79 -3.92 -21.14 1.79
N LYS A 80 -3.89 -21.51 3.08
CA LYS A 80 -2.96 -22.52 3.64
C LYS A 80 -1.47 -22.23 3.37
N VAL A 81 -1.10 -20.95 3.22
CA VAL A 81 0.28 -20.49 2.92
C VAL A 81 1.09 -20.27 4.21
N LEU A 82 0.49 -20.49 5.39
CA LEU A 82 1.16 -20.27 6.66
C LEU A 82 2.20 -21.38 6.91
N MET A 83 3.45 -21.00 7.20
CA MET A 83 4.54 -21.96 7.47
C MET A 83 4.22 -22.94 8.59
N THR A 84 3.41 -22.55 9.58
CA THR A 84 3.00 -23.42 10.70
C THR A 84 2.03 -24.52 10.29
N GLN A 85 1.44 -24.44 9.10
CA GLN A 85 0.52 -25.45 8.55
C GLN A 85 1.22 -26.44 7.62
N GLN A 86 2.45 -26.13 7.19
CA GLN A 86 3.22 -26.98 6.31
C GLN A 86 3.85 -28.13 7.11
N PRO A 87 4.00 -29.33 6.51
CA PRO A 87 4.73 -30.42 7.16
C PRO A 87 6.15 -29.94 7.47
N ARG A 88 6.70 -30.40 8.59
CA ARG A 88 8.08 -30.07 8.94
C ARG A 88 8.99 -30.54 7.80
N PRO A 89 9.93 -29.70 7.33
CA PRO A 89 10.93 -30.17 6.38
C PRO A 89 11.70 -31.32 7.04
N VAL A 90 11.68 -32.48 6.40
CA VAL A 90 12.61 -33.58 6.72
C VAL A 90 14.00 -33.09 6.32
N LEU A 91 14.90 -33.06 7.31
CA LEU A 91 16.31 -32.67 7.13
C LEU A 91 17.07 -33.76 6.39
#